data_AF-A0AAU2JQ44-F1
#
_entry.id   AF-A0AAU2JQ44-F1
#
_cell.length_a   1.000
_cell.length_b   1.000
_cell.length_c   1.000
_cell.angle_alpha   90.00
_cell.angle_beta   90.00
_cell.angle_gamma   90.00
#
_symmetry.space_group_name_H-M   'P 1'
#
loop_
_entity.id
_entity.type
_entity.pdbx_description
1 polymer ?
#
loop_
_entity_poly.entity_id
_entity_poly.type
_entity_poly.pdbx_seq_one_letter_code
_entity_poly.pdbx_strand_id
1 'polypeptide(L)'
;MSRLRALAGTAAALVAVAALPATEAHAAGKIVLCSQTALRTAITQANTTPGPAVLLLAPNCTYTLTAPDNPGNGLPVITSEISIVGSLLGSQNVIRRQSATAFRIFEVSGPNGRLTLNNLTVRDGVSASAGSGGGLLARAGTSLTLNGVEVTRNVADSTGEGGGIANFGTLTLRNSTVSYNIATGGAGGIHSAGTANISNSTITGNTCRNEGGGISASGSLTLTNSRLTDNAARDWGGGLLAGALTGTITDTLVRGNTAHANGAPDGGGIRAVGATTLTLERTTVFANRGLGGGGGGGIANDANATLILRNSSVTNNYDTSAPGGLLNAGTVSLTATPIVDNVPTNCSPSVVAGCTN
;
A
#
# COMPACT_ATOMS: atom_id res chain seq x y z
N MET A 1 -45.37 -49.97 -42.55
CA MET A 1 -45.25 -50.11 -41.08
C MET A 1 -43.78 -50.38 -40.79
N SER A 2 -43.02 -49.38 -40.31
CA SER A 2 -42.50 -49.32 -38.91
C SER A 2 -41.53 -50.49 -38.64
N ARG A 3 -40.20 -50.30 -38.48
CA ARG A 3 -39.48 -49.66 -37.33
C ARG A 3 -38.00 -49.38 -37.71
N LEU A 4 -37.50 -48.15 -37.49
CA LEU A 4 -36.51 -47.72 -36.45
C LEU A 4 -35.15 -48.48 -36.46
N ARG A 5 -34.07 -47.92 -37.02
CA ARG A 5 -33.04 -47.02 -36.44
C ARG A 5 -32.17 -47.62 -35.32
N ALA A 6 -30.86 -47.77 -35.60
CA ALA A 6 -29.76 -47.41 -34.70
C ALA A 6 -28.45 -47.27 -35.50
N LEU A 7 -28.06 -46.04 -35.85
CA LEU A 7 -26.66 -45.71 -36.17
C LEU A 7 -25.99 -45.30 -34.85
N ALA A 8 -24.99 -46.06 -34.42
CA ALA A 8 -24.09 -45.65 -33.34
C ALA A 8 -23.03 -44.70 -33.92
N GLY A 9 -23.19 -43.40 -33.66
CA GLY A 9 -22.14 -42.40 -33.87
C GLY A 9 -21.29 -42.30 -32.62
N THR A 10 -20.03 -42.71 -32.68
CA THR A 10 -19.03 -42.40 -31.65
C THR A 10 -18.54 -40.98 -31.86
N ALA A 11 -18.93 -40.07 -30.95
CA ALA A 11 -18.45 -38.70 -30.90
C ALA A 11 -16.98 -38.66 -30.48
N ALA A 12 -16.14 -38.06 -31.31
CA ALA A 12 -14.79 -37.67 -30.93
C ALA A 12 -14.90 -36.49 -29.96
N ALA A 13 -14.51 -36.69 -28.70
CA ALA A 13 -14.38 -35.63 -27.73
C ALA A 13 -13.21 -34.72 -28.12
N LEU A 14 -13.52 -33.53 -28.64
CA LEU A 14 -12.55 -32.44 -28.74
C LEU A 14 -12.19 -32.02 -27.32
N VAL A 15 -10.99 -32.38 -26.87
CA VAL A 15 -10.38 -31.77 -25.69
C VAL A 15 -10.06 -30.33 -26.07
N ALA A 16 -10.89 -29.39 -25.59
CA ALA A 16 -10.55 -27.98 -25.61
C ALA A 16 -9.32 -27.80 -24.71
N VAL A 17 -8.15 -27.69 -25.32
CA VAL A 17 -6.96 -27.15 -24.66
C VAL A 17 -7.34 -25.71 -24.30
N ALA A 18 -7.64 -25.49 -23.02
CA ALA A 18 -7.80 -24.14 -22.49
C ALA A 18 -6.49 -23.39 -22.81
N ALA A 19 -6.58 -22.43 -23.72
CA ALA A 19 -5.49 -21.51 -23.97
C ALA A 19 -5.19 -20.82 -22.64
N LEU A 20 -4.02 -21.13 -22.06
CA LEU A 20 -3.42 -20.33 -21.02
C LEU A 20 -3.44 -18.88 -21.51
N PRO A 21 -3.77 -17.89 -20.66
CA PRO A 21 -3.76 -16.49 -21.07
C PRO A 21 -2.38 -16.20 -21.66
N ALA A 22 -2.38 -15.69 -22.90
CA ALA A 22 -1.17 -15.36 -23.61
C ALA A 22 -0.34 -14.42 -22.72
N THR A 23 0.83 -14.89 -22.29
CA THR A 23 1.87 -14.02 -21.75
C THR A 23 2.14 -12.97 -22.80
N GLU A 24 1.93 -11.70 -22.45
CA GLU A 24 2.25 -10.57 -23.30
C GLU A 24 3.65 -10.79 -23.91
N ALA A 25 3.71 -10.81 -25.24
CA ALA A 25 4.97 -10.87 -25.96
C ALA A 25 5.75 -9.61 -25.62
N HIS A 26 6.66 -9.70 -24.65
CA HIS A 26 7.47 -8.58 -24.21
C HIS A 26 8.41 -8.18 -25.35
N ALA A 27 8.40 -6.90 -25.73
CA ALA A 27 9.45 -6.32 -26.54
C ALA A 27 10.82 -6.64 -25.91
N ALA A 28 11.84 -6.92 -26.73
CA ALA A 28 13.18 -7.22 -26.24
C ALA A 28 13.68 -6.11 -25.29
N GLY A 29 13.88 -6.45 -24.01
CA GLY A 29 14.24 -5.47 -22.98
C GLY A 29 15.64 -4.89 -23.19
N LYS A 30 15.80 -3.58 -22.93
CA LYS A 30 17.08 -2.88 -23.02
C LYS A 30 17.87 -3.07 -21.73
N ILE A 31 19.08 -3.60 -21.83
CA ILE A 31 20.00 -3.70 -20.69
C ILE A 31 20.47 -2.31 -20.25
N VAL A 32 20.39 -2.04 -18.95
CA VAL A 32 20.84 -0.81 -18.31
C VAL A 32 22.11 -1.09 -17.51
N LEU A 33 23.24 -0.53 -17.94
CA LEU A 33 24.52 -0.68 -17.25
C LEU A 33 24.48 -0.10 -15.83
N CYS A 34 25.35 -0.59 -14.94
CA CYS A 34 25.34 -0.28 -13.51
C CYS A 34 25.84 1.14 -13.18
N SER A 35 25.11 2.18 -13.56
CA SER A 35 25.41 3.56 -13.19
C SER A 35 24.17 4.45 -13.20
N GLN A 36 24.21 5.55 -12.43
CA GLN A 36 23.19 6.59 -12.46
C GLN A 36 22.99 7.12 -13.89
N THR A 37 24.08 7.45 -14.60
CA THR A 37 24.01 7.99 -15.96
C THR A 37 23.31 7.02 -16.91
N ALA A 38 23.66 5.73 -16.88
CA ALA A 38 23.04 4.73 -17.74
C ALA A 38 21.53 4.58 -17.46
N LEU A 39 21.13 4.58 -16.18
CA LEU A 39 19.71 4.51 -15.80
C LEU A 39 18.94 5.75 -16.26
N ARG A 40 19.49 6.95 -16.05
CA ARG A 40 18.88 8.20 -16.54
C ARG A 40 18.72 8.19 -18.05
N THR A 41 19.79 7.91 -18.79
CA THR A 41 19.75 7.84 -20.26
C THR A 41 18.74 6.81 -20.75
N ALA A 42 18.64 5.65 -20.10
CA ALA A 42 17.67 4.63 -20.46
C ALA A 42 16.22 5.10 -20.27
N ILE A 43 15.92 5.76 -19.14
CA ILE A 43 14.59 6.31 -18.87
C ILE A 43 14.26 7.47 -19.82
N THR A 44 15.19 8.40 -20.05
CA THR A 44 15.01 9.51 -21.00
C THR A 44 14.67 8.99 -22.39
N GLN A 45 15.40 7.99 -22.89
CA GLN A 45 15.14 7.40 -24.19
C GLN A 45 13.79 6.67 -24.22
N ALA A 46 13.44 5.93 -23.15
CA ALA A 46 12.16 5.24 -23.05
C ALA A 46 10.99 6.24 -23.12
N ASN A 47 11.09 7.38 -22.44
CA ASN A 47 10.09 8.45 -22.50
C ASN A 47 9.86 9.04 -23.89
N THR A 48 10.87 9.01 -24.77
CA THR A 48 10.77 9.58 -26.12
C THR A 48 10.47 8.53 -27.20
N THR A 49 10.53 7.24 -26.86
CA THR A 49 10.31 6.16 -27.83
C THR A 49 8.83 5.79 -27.83
N PRO A 50 8.16 5.74 -28.99
CA PRO A 50 6.77 5.32 -29.06
C PRO A 50 6.57 3.88 -28.55
N GLY A 51 5.55 3.68 -27.71
CA GLY A 51 5.15 2.39 -27.17
C GLY A 51 5.79 2.03 -25.82
N PRO A 52 5.43 0.88 -25.23
CA PRO A 52 5.96 0.44 -23.94
C PRO A 52 7.47 0.12 -24.01
N ALA A 53 8.21 0.51 -22.99
CA ALA A 53 9.64 0.22 -22.86
C ALA A 53 9.91 -0.76 -21.71
N VAL A 54 10.84 -1.69 -21.92
CA VAL A 54 11.32 -2.61 -20.89
C VAL A 54 12.81 -2.35 -20.64
N LEU A 55 13.16 -2.03 -19.40
CA LEU A 55 14.52 -1.74 -18.94
C LEU A 55 14.99 -2.84 -17.99
N LEU A 56 16.00 -3.61 -18.40
CA LEU A 56 16.58 -4.71 -17.64
C LEU A 56 17.79 -4.20 -16.86
N LEU A 57 17.72 -4.20 -15.54
CA LEU A 57 18.83 -3.78 -14.70
C LEU A 57 19.97 -4.80 -14.75
N ALA A 58 21.20 -4.31 -14.77
CA ALA A 58 22.39 -5.15 -14.66
C ALA A 58 22.31 -6.00 -13.37
N PRO A 59 22.60 -7.31 -13.41
CA PRO A 59 22.45 -8.18 -12.25
C PRO A 59 23.22 -7.67 -11.01
N ASN A 60 22.59 -7.76 -9.83
CA ASN A 60 23.17 -7.43 -8.52
C ASN A 60 23.73 -6.00 -8.43
N CYS A 61 23.22 -5.09 -9.26
CA CYS A 61 23.68 -3.72 -9.31
C CYS A 61 22.95 -2.81 -8.31
N THR A 62 23.73 -1.94 -7.66
CA THR A 62 23.21 -0.78 -6.92
C THR A 62 23.37 0.50 -7.75
N TYR A 63 22.27 1.03 -8.26
CA TYR A 63 22.16 2.32 -8.92
C TYR A 63 22.12 3.44 -7.87
N THR A 64 23.28 4.00 -7.57
CA THR A 64 23.43 5.08 -6.58
C THR A 64 23.22 6.44 -7.23
N LEU A 65 22.19 7.16 -6.80
CA LEU A 65 21.85 8.51 -7.23
C LEU A 65 22.52 9.53 -6.31
N THR A 66 23.45 10.31 -6.83
CA THR A 66 24.30 11.25 -6.06
C THR A 66 23.87 12.71 -6.17
N ALA A 67 23.05 13.04 -7.16
CA ALA A 67 22.50 14.37 -7.40
C ALA A 67 21.08 14.24 -7.98
N PRO A 68 20.23 15.28 -7.90
CA PRO A 68 18.98 15.29 -8.63
C PRO A 68 19.22 15.27 -10.16
N ASP A 69 18.23 14.77 -10.91
CA ASP A 69 18.14 14.84 -12.37
C ASP A 69 17.41 16.12 -12.80
N ASN A 70 16.33 16.42 -12.06
CA ASN A 70 15.46 17.56 -12.24
C ASN A 70 14.98 18.03 -10.85
N PRO A 71 14.31 19.19 -10.73
CA PRO A 71 13.89 19.72 -9.43
C PRO A 71 13.08 18.70 -8.63
N GLY A 72 13.67 18.19 -7.54
CA GLY A 72 13.03 17.26 -6.60
C GLY A 72 13.12 15.77 -6.93
N ASN A 73 13.68 15.36 -8.08
CA ASN A 73 13.78 13.95 -8.46
C ASN A 73 15.21 13.52 -8.82
N GLY A 74 15.58 12.29 -8.43
CA GLY A 74 16.86 11.66 -8.75
C GLY A 74 16.92 11.02 -10.14
N LEU A 75 15.77 10.77 -10.76
CA LEU A 75 15.61 10.19 -12.10
C LEU A 75 14.69 11.08 -12.96
N PRO A 76 14.75 10.95 -14.30
CA PRO A 76 13.79 11.61 -15.18
C PRO A 76 12.37 11.19 -14.81
N VAL A 77 11.44 12.15 -14.87
CA VAL A 77 10.01 11.89 -14.65
C VAL A 77 9.51 10.87 -15.68
N ILE A 78 8.78 9.85 -15.23
CA ILE A 78 8.18 8.84 -16.10
C ILE A 78 6.93 9.43 -16.74
N THR A 79 6.96 9.63 -18.05
CA THR A 79 5.87 10.25 -18.84
C THR A 79 5.29 9.31 -19.89
N SER A 80 5.81 8.10 -19.97
CA SER A 80 5.43 7.02 -20.88
C SER A 80 5.26 5.71 -20.10
N GLU A 81 4.96 4.62 -20.81
CA GLU A 81 4.88 3.30 -20.21
C GLU A 81 6.26 2.64 -20.13
N ILE A 82 6.78 2.50 -18.91
CA ILE A 82 8.11 1.96 -18.63
C ILE A 82 8.00 0.84 -17.60
N SER A 83 8.53 -0.32 -17.95
CA SER A 83 8.78 -1.44 -17.04
C SER A 83 10.26 -1.53 -16.70
N ILE A 84 10.62 -1.38 -15.43
CA ILE A 84 11.99 -1.58 -14.93
C ILE A 84 12.03 -2.91 -14.19
N VAL A 85 12.92 -3.79 -14.65
CA VAL A 85 13.00 -5.18 -14.20
C VAL A 85 14.36 -5.40 -13.57
N GLY A 86 14.37 -5.67 -12.28
CA GLY A 86 15.52 -6.20 -11.56
C GLY A 86 15.73 -7.69 -11.84
N SER A 87 16.67 -8.29 -11.12
CA SER A 87 17.00 -9.71 -11.28
C SER A 87 15.80 -10.63 -10.98
N LEU A 88 15.65 -11.68 -11.80
CA LEU A 88 14.69 -12.75 -11.53
C LEU A 88 15.08 -13.60 -10.31
N LEU A 89 16.27 -13.39 -9.73
CA LEU A 89 16.78 -14.06 -8.52
C LEU A 89 16.53 -13.25 -7.22
N GLY A 90 15.51 -12.39 -7.20
CA GLY A 90 15.09 -11.60 -6.03
C GLY A 90 15.55 -10.13 -6.06
N SER A 91 15.21 -9.36 -5.01
CA SER A 91 15.43 -7.90 -4.88
C SER A 91 16.91 -7.49 -4.66
N GLN A 92 17.84 -8.06 -5.44
CA GLN A 92 19.27 -7.71 -5.35
C GLN A 92 19.61 -6.40 -6.06
N ASN A 93 18.75 -5.95 -6.98
CA ASN A 93 18.91 -4.66 -7.62
C ASN A 93 18.40 -3.56 -6.71
N VAL A 94 19.25 -2.56 -6.46
CA VAL A 94 18.93 -1.45 -5.57
C VAL A 94 19.00 -0.15 -6.36
N ILE A 95 17.97 0.68 -6.27
CA ILE A 95 17.99 2.07 -6.72
C ILE A 95 17.88 2.92 -5.47
N ARG A 96 18.91 3.71 -5.20
CA ARG A 96 18.97 4.48 -3.95
C ARG A 96 19.53 5.87 -4.13
N ARG A 97 19.15 6.77 -3.23
CA ARG A 97 19.79 8.07 -3.07
C ARG A 97 20.99 7.96 -2.12
N GLN A 98 22.09 8.60 -2.49
CA GLN A 98 23.23 8.90 -1.61
C GLN A 98 23.70 10.32 -1.91
N SER A 99 23.04 11.29 -1.30
CA SER A 99 23.32 12.70 -1.52
C SER A 99 23.05 13.51 -0.25
N ALA A 100 23.66 14.68 -0.13
CA ALA A 100 23.24 15.68 0.86
C ALA A 100 21.95 16.38 0.41
N THR A 101 21.78 16.60 -0.89
CA THR A 101 20.59 17.23 -1.47
C THR A 101 19.41 16.28 -1.42
N ALA A 102 18.27 16.74 -0.90
CA ALA A 102 17.02 15.95 -0.90
C ALA A 102 16.47 15.81 -2.32
N PHE A 103 16.15 14.58 -2.71
CA PHE A 103 15.33 14.28 -3.89
C PHE A 103 14.69 12.90 -3.78
N ARG A 104 13.52 12.78 -4.40
CA ARG A 104 12.77 11.55 -4.56
C ARG A 104 13.46 10.60 -5.54
N ILE A 105 13.19 9.30 -5.48
CA ILE A 105 13.75 8.37 -6.48
C ILE A 105 12.97 8.45 -7.80
N PHE A 106 11.66 8.21 -7.78
CA PHE A 106 10.81 8.24 -9.00
C PHE A 106 9.60 9.16 -8.87
N GLU A 107 9.25 9.80 -9.99
CA GLU A 107 7.97 10.46 -10.20
C GLU A 107 7.33 9.94 -11.50
N VAL A 108 6.03 9.62 -11.43
CA VAL A 108 5.21 9.28 -12.59
C VAL A 108 4.22 10.41 -12.83
N SER A 109 4.23 10.96 -14.04
CA SER A 109 3.40 12.12 -14.40
C SER A 109 2.95 12.09 -15.86
N GLY A 110 2.00 12.96 -16.20
CA GLY A 110 1.45 13.09 -17.55
C GLY A 110 0.44 11.99 -17.93
N PRO A 111 -0.32 12.18 -19.02
CA PRO A 111 -1.45 11.32 -19.39
C PRO A 111 -1.05 9.88 -19.74
N ASN A 112 0.22 9.66 -20.07
CA ASN A 112 0.76 8.35 -20.46
C ASN A 112 1.72 7.76 -19.41
N GLY A 113 1.92 8.43 -18.28
CA GLY A 113 2.83 7.99 -17.24
C GLY A 113 2.36 6.67 -16.62
N ARG A 114 3.11 5.59 -16.88
CA ARG A 114 2.87 4.27 -16.32
C ARG A 114 4.21 3.65 -15.94
N LEU A 115 4.44 3.40 -14.66
CA LEU A 115 5.66 2.77 -14.17
C LEU A 115 5.35 1.39 -13.60
N THR A 116 6.02 0.36 -14.11
CA THR A 116 6.04 -0.97 -13.51
C THR A 116 7.43 -1.27 -12.99
N LEU A 117 7.55 -1.60 -11.71
CA LEU A 117 8.79 -2.03 -11.07
C LEU A 117 8.68 -3.51 -10.70
N ASN A 118 9.68 -4.31 -11.09
CA ASN A 118 9.72 -5.73 -10.80
C ASN A 118 11.03 -6.10 -10.09
N ASN A 119 10.95 -6.82 -8.96
CA ASN A 119 12.07 -7.49 -8.28
C ASN A 119 13.28 -6.59 -7.99
N LEU A 120 13.05 -5.44 -7.37
CA LEU A 120 14.11 -4.49 -7.00
C LEU A 120 13.78 -3.76 -5.69
N THR A 121 14.77 -3.06 -5.15
CA THR A 121 14.62 -2.23 -3.95
C THR A 121 14.75 -0.75 -4.31
N VAL A 122 13.80 0.07 -3.84
CA VAL A 122 13.82 1.54 -3.90
C VAL A 122 14.02 2.07 -2.49
N ARG A 123 15.14 2.78 -2.25
CA ARG A 123 15.49 3.20 -0.88
C ARG A 123 16.24 4.51 -0.74
N ASP A 124 16.23 5.00 0.50
CA ASP A 124 16.98 6.18 0.96
C ASP A 124 16.61 7.49 0.23
N GLY A 125 15.50 7.50 -0.51
CA GLY A 125 14.93 8.69 -1.17
C GLY A 125 14.39 9.68 -0.15
N VAL A 126 14.53 10.97 -0.42
CA VAL A 126 14.09 12.05 0.48
C VAL A 126 13.38 13.09 -0.34
N SER A 127 12.08 13.29 -0.16
CA SER A 127 11.41 14.37 -0.88
C SER A 127 11.96 15.74 -0.45
N ALA A 128 12.19 16.64 -1.42
CA ALA A 128 12.54 18.03 -1.11
C ALA A 128 11.34 18.74 -0.46
N SER A 129 11.58 19.83 0.28
CA SER A 129 10.61 20.53 1.13
C SER A 129 9.18 20.61 0.56
N ALA A 130 8.21 20.10 1.32
CA ALA A 130 6.78 19.95 0.98
C ALA A 130 6.44 18.95 -0.14
N GLY A 131 7.41 18.18 -0.64
CA GLY A 131 7.17 17.09 -1.59
C GLY A 131 6.66 15.82 -0.90
N SER A 132 5.68 15.16 -1.49
CA SER A 132 5.25 13.81 -1.06
C SER A 132 6.07 12.71 -1.74
N GLY A 133 6.04 11.50 -1.18
CA GLY A 133 6.49 10.29 -1.83
C GLY A 133 7.99 10.04 -1.79
N GLY A 134 8.69 10.10 -0.65
CA GLY A 134 10.17 10.07 -0.60
C GLY A 134 10.87 9.06 -1.53
N GLY A 135 10.30 7.86 -1.69
CA GLY A 135 10.71 6.89 -2.71
C GLY A 135 10.01 7.11 -4.05
N LEU A 136 8.68 7.02 -4.05
CA LEU A 136 7.85 6.97 -5.24
C LEU A 136 6.68 7.98 -5.16
N LEU A 137 6.46 8.72 -6.25
CA LEU A 137 5.27 9.56 -6.42
C LEU A 137 4.53 9.19 -7.71
N ALA A 138 3.25 8.87 -7.60
CA ALA A 138 2.33 8.74 -8.73
C ALA A 138 1.35 9.93 -8.75
N ARG A 139 1.38 10.74 -9.81
CA ARG A 139 0.45 11.87 -10.00
C ARG A 139 -0.94 11.40 -10.44
N ALA A 140 -1.92 12.29 -10.35
CA ALA A 140 -3.27 12.02 -10.86
C ALA A 140 -3.24 11.61 -12.34
N GLY A 141 -4.06 10.62 -12.69
CA GLY A 141 -4.13 10.06 -14.05
C GLY A 141 -3.01 9.08 -14.43
N THR A 142 -2.06 8.80 -13.53
CA THR A 142 -0.95 7.88 -13.78
C THR A 142 -1.13 6.52 -13.10
N SER A 143 -0.30 5.53 -13.46
CA SER A 143 -0.24 4.25 -12.76
C SER A 143 1.17 3.89 -12.27
N LEU A 144 1.21 3.28 -11.09
CA LEU A 144 2.40 2.76 -10.45
C LEU A 144 2.13 1.31 -10.01
N THR A 145 2.86 0.36 -10.61
CA THR A 145 2.75 -1.08 -10.33
C THR A 145 4.05 -1.60 -9.75
N LEU A 146 3.98 -2.27 -8.59
CA LEU A 146 5.10 -2.86 -7.89
C LEU A 146 4.87 -4.36 -7.73
N ASN A 147 5.76 -5.18 -8.29
CA ASN A 147 5.74 -6.63 -8.17
C ASN A 147 7.07 -7.14 -7.58
N GLY A 148 7.05 -7.71 -6.37
CA GLY A 148 8.31 -8.18 -5.76
C GLY A 148 9.25 -7.03 -5.35
N VAL A 149 8.71 -5.83 -5.10
CA VAL A 149 9.51 -4.63 -4.84
C VAL A 149 9.60 -4.37 -3.34
N GLU A 150 10.78 -3.94 -2.89
CA GLU A 150 10.97 -3.39 -1.55
C GLU A 150 11.08 -1.87 -1.63
N VAL A 151 10.22 -1.13 -0.92
CA VAL A 151 10.30 0.33 -0.77
C VAL A 151 10.66 0.62 0.67
N THR A 152 11.91 1.01 0.93
CA THR A 152 12.41 1.11 2.31
C THR A 152 13.28 2.32 2.62
N ARG A 153 13.25 2.79 3.86
CA ARG A 153 14.08 3.90 4.37
C ARG A 153 13.95 5.19 3.57
N ASN A 154 12.79 5.41 2.95
CA ASN A 154 12.50 6.65 2.26
C ASN A 154 11.83 7.63 3.22
N VAL A 155 12.05 8.93 2.98
CA VAL A 155 11.60 10.01 3.86
C VAL A 155 10.80 11.03 3.07
N ALA A 156 9.59 11.34 3.55
CA ALA A 156 8.84 12.52 3.14
C ALA A 156 8.97 13.58 4.24
N ASP A 157 9.76 14.63 3.98
CA ASP A 157 10.09 15.63 5.01
C ASP A 157 9.07 16.79 5.07
N SER A 158 9.14 17.58 6.13
CA SER A 158 8.29 18.75 6.44
C SER A 158 6.79 18.48 6.48
N THR A 159 6.08 18.67 5.37
CA THR A 159 4.64 18.44 5.23
C THR A 159 4.35 17.33 4.22
N GLY A 160 5.40 16.67 3.72
CA GLY A 160 5.29 15.60 2.75
C GLY A 160 4.58 14.38 3.30
N GLU A 161 3.79 13.75 2.45
CA GLU A 161 3.04 12.55 2.76
C GLU A 161 3.65 11.33 2.05
N GLY A 162 3.40 10.13 2.56
CA GLY A 162 3.81 8.88 1.92
C GLY A 162 5.33 8.77 1.89
N GLY A 163 5.95 8.54 3.05
CA GLY A 163 7.41 8.45 3.17
C GLY A 163 8.01 7.50 2.14
N GLY A 164 7.38 6.33 1.96
CA GLY A 164 7.68 5.39 0.89
C GLY A 164 7.03 5.80 -0.43
N ILE A 165 5.70 5.84 -0.43
CA ILE A 165 4.87 5.99 -1.63
C ILE A 165 3.80 7.05 -1.40
N ALA A 166 3.72 8.02 -2.30
CA ALA A 166 2.57 8.91 -2.42
C ALA A 166 1.82 8.62 -3.74
N ASN A 167 0.53 8.34 -3.63
CA ASN A 167 -0.31 7.97 -4.76
C ASN A 167 -1.52 8.90 -4.90
N PHE A 168 -1.53 9.65 -5.99
CA PHE A 168 -2.69 10.44 -6.45
C PHE A 168 -3.33 9.83 -7.71
N GLY A 169 -2.75 8.75 -8.25
CA GLY A 169 -3.23 8.02 -9.42
C GLY A 169 -3.73 6.62 -9.04
N THR A 170 -3.24 5.60 -9.73
CA THR A 170 -3.51 4.19 -9.40
C THR A 170 -2.24 3.49 -8.94
N LEU A 171 -2.28 2.95 -7.72
CA LEU A 171 -1.23 2.12 -7.13
C LEU A 171 -1.65 0.66 -7.13
N THR A 172 -0.76 -0.21 -7.62
CA THR A 172 -0.88 -1.65 -7.50
C THR A 172 0.36 -2.22 -6.82
N LEU A 173 0.21 -2.82 -5.65
CA LEU A 173 1.27 -3.54 -4.93
C LEU A 173 0.96 -5.03 -4.91
N ARG A 174 1.92 -5.84 -5.37
CA ARG A 174 1.86 -7.30 -5.34
C ARG A 174 3.16 -7.88 -4.81
N ASN A 175 3.08 -8.83 -3.88
CA ASN A 175 4.25 -9.52 -3.37
C ASN A 175 5.37 -8.57 -2.92
N SER A 176 5.00 -7.39 -2.40
CA SER A 176 5.91 -6.27 -2.19
C SER A 176 5.98 -5.91 -0.71
N THR A 177 7.06 -5.24 -0.33
CA THR A 177 7.28 -4.77 1.04
C THR A 177 7.45 -3.26 1.06
N VAL A 178 6.69 -2.56 1.90
CA VAL A 178 6.89 -1.13 2.19
C VAL A 178 7.29 -1.02 3.66
N SER A 179 8.56 -0.71 3.92
CA SER A 179 9.09 -0.79 5.29
C SER A 179 10.00 0.34 5.71
N TYR A 180 9.97 0.68 7.01
CA TYR A 180 10.90 1.66 7.60
C TYR A 180 10.92 3.01 6.88
N ASN A 181 9.80 3.40 6.28
CA ASN A 181 9.66 4.71 5.66
C ASN A 181 9.10 5.70 6.68
N ILE A 182 9.50 6.96 6.54
CA ILE A 182 9.17 8.04 7.48
C ILE A 182 8.47 9.16 6.73
N ALA A 183 7.37 9.67 7.29
CA ALA A 183 6.74 10.89 6.82
C ALA A 183 6.54 11.87 7.97
N THR A 184 6.54 13.17 7.66
CA THR A 184 6.14 14.19 8.63
C THR A 184 4.69 14.62 8.45
N GLY A 185 4.17 14.73 7.22
CA GLY A 185 2.79 15.17 6.94
C GLY A 185 1.74 14.09 7.18
N GLY A 186 1.83 12.96 6.47
CA GLY A 186 0.87 11.86 6.57
C GLY A 186 1.37 10.55 5.94
N ALA A 187 1.00 9.40 6.51
CA ALA A 187 1.44 8.05 6.14
C ALA A 187 2.96 7.86 6.05
N GLY A 188 3.55 7.21 7.05
CA GLY A 188 4.96 6.81 6.98
C GLY A 188 5.24 5.94 5.76
N GLY A 189 4.36 4.97 5.49
CA GLY A 189 4.49 4.04 4.38
C GLY A 189 3.86 4.56 3.09
N ILE A 190 2.53 4.50 3.00
CA ILE A 190 1.76 4.76 1.79
C ILE A 190 0.68 5.81 2.05
N HIS A 191 0.79 6.95 1.39
CA HIS A 191 -0.33 7.89 1.28
C HIS A 191 -1.05 7.66 -0.06
N SER A 192 -2.37 7.49 -0.04
CA SER A 192 -3.17 7.30 -1.25
C SER A 192 -4.46 8.12 -1.26
N ALA A 193 -4.45 9.23 -1.98
CA ALA A 193 -5.66 9.97 -2.37
C ALA A 193 -6.29 9.42 -3.67
N GLY A 194 -5.56 8.62 -4.42
CA GLY A 194 -6.06 7.88 -5.59
C GLY A 194 -6.54 6.46 -5.24
N THR A 195 -6.50 5.54 -6.20
CA THR A 195 -6.84 4.13 -5.99
C THR A 195 -5.61 3.34 -5.54
N ALA A 196 -5.73 2.55 -4.47
CA ALA A 196 -4.70 1.62 -4.00
C ALA A 196 -5.22 0.18 -3.96
N ASN A 197 -4.58 -0.69 -4.75
CA ASN A 197 -4.81 -2.14 -4.77
C ASN A 197 -3.58 -2.85 -4.24
N ILE A 198 -3.67 -3.41 -3.04
CA ILE A 198 -2.55 -4.03 -2.34
C ILE A 198 -2.88 -5.50 -2.09
N SER A 199 -2.00 -6.39 -2.54
CA SER A 199 -2.18 -7.83 -2.40
C SER A 199 -0.88 -8.55 -2.05
N ASN A 200 -0.97 -9.59 -1.22
CA ASN A 200 0.17 -10.44 -0.86
C ASN A 200 1.39 -9.62 -0.39
N SER A 201 1.16 -8.51 0.30
CA SER A 201 2.19 -7.50 0.57
C SER A 201 2.31 -7.22 2.05
N THR A 202 3.47 -6.71 2.45
CA THR A 202 3.77 -6.35 3.85
C THR A 202 4.06 -4.86 3.96
N ILE A 203 3.33 -4.17 4.81
CA ILE A 203 3.53 -2.76 5.17
C ILE A 203 3.92 -2.72 6.63
N THR A 204 5.19 -2.45 6.93
CA THR A 204 5.71 -2.64 8.28
C THR A 204 6.79 -1.67 8.75
N GLY A 205 6.80 -1.32 10.04
CA GLY A 205 7.84 -0.47 10.61
C GLY A 205 7.84 0.96 10.07
N ASN A 206 6.74 1.39 9.41
CA ASN A 206 6.65 2.75 8.88
C ASN A 206 6.18 3.71 9.97
N THR A 207 6.71 4.93 9.95
CA THR A 207 6.45 5.91 11.00
C THR A 207 5.99 7.23 10.41
N CYS A 208 4.89 7.79 10.93
CA CYS A 208 4.53 9.19 10.66
C CYS A 208 4.58 10.03 11.93
N ARG A 209 5.15 11.24 11.81
CA ARG A 209 5.18 12.21 12.92
C ARG A 209 3.85 12.92 13.17
N ASN A 210 2.92 12.88 12.22
CA ASN A 210 1.56 13.38 12.36
C ASN A 210 0.58 12.22 12.18
N GLU A 211 0.05 11.97 10.99
CA GLU A 211 -1.09 11.06 10.77
C GLU A 211 -0.74 9.80 9.98
N GLY A 212 -1.28 8.64 10.34
CA GLY A 212 -1.18 7.37 9.61
C GLY A 212 0.21 6.76 9.69
N GLY A 213 0.39 5.64 10.39
CA GLY A 213 1.73 5.04 10.48
C GLY A 213 2.07 4.27 9.20
N GLY A 214 1.23 3.28 8.88
CA GLY A 214 1.42 2.43 7.70
C GLY A 214 0.80 3.03 6.44
N ILE A 215 -0.52 3.19 6.44
CA ILE A 215 -1.30 3.63 5.29
C ILE A 215 -2.22 4.79 5.72
N SER A 216 -2.27 5.85 4.92
CA SER A 216 -3.37 6.82 4.93
C SER A 216 -4.03 6.80 3.57
N ALA A 217 -5.34 6.54 3.54
CA ALA A 217 -6.11 6.46 2.32
C ALA A 217 -7.32 7.39 2.38
N SER A 218 -7.55 8.11 1.28
CA SER A 218 -8.74 8.93 1.06
C SER A 218 -9.41 8.76 -0.30
N GLY A 219 -8.77 8.02 -1.22
CA GLY A 219 -9.41 7.47 -2.42
C GLY A 219 -9.92 6.04 -2.18
N SER A 220 -9.86 5.16 -3.18
CA SER A 220 -10.27 3.75 -3.00
C SER A 220 -9.13 2.90 -2.42
N LEU A 221 -9.47 1.96 -1.52
CA LEU A 221 -8.52 1.02 -0.93
C LEU A 221 -9.04 -0.42 -1.02
N THR A 222 -8.25 -1.30 -1.63
CA THR A 222 -8.39 -2.75 -1.50
C THR A 222 -7.10 -3.35 -0.95
N LEU A 223 -7.19 -4.04 0.18
CA LEU A 223 -6.07 -4.70 0.84
C LEU A 223 -6.40 -6.17 1.06
N THR A 224 -5.71 -7.08 0.35
CA THR A 224 -6.03 -8.50 0.36
C THR A 224 -4.82 -9.37 0.70
N ASN A 225 -4.99 -10.40 1.52
CA ASN A 225 -3.94 -11.37 1.87
C ASN A 225 -2.62 -10.69 2.27
N SER A 226 -2.71 -9.65 3.10
CA SER A 226 -1.59 -8.74 3.37
C SER A 226 -1.34 -8.59 4.86
N ARG A 227 -0.26 -7.88 5.19
CA ARG A 227 0.16 -7.61 6.56
C ARG A 227 0.39 -6.13 6.75
N LEU A 228 -0.29 -5.54 7.73
CA LEU A 228 -0.09 -4.17 8.19
C LEU A 228 0.41 -4.23 9.63
N THR A 229 1.73 -4.23 9.81
CA THR A 229 2.32 -4.60 11.10
C THR A 229 3.35 -3.63 11.63
N ASP A 230 3.32 -3.38 12.93
CA ASP A 230 4.37 -2.65 13.65
C ASP A 230 4.61 -1.25 13.04
N ASN A 231 3.55 -0.58 12.56
CA ASN A 231 3.60 0.80 12.09
C ASN A 231 3.21 1.77 13.21
N ALA A 232 3.72 3.00 13.15
CA ALA A 232 3.52 3.99 14.21
C ALA A 232 3.08 5.36 13.66
N ALA A 233 2.05 5.95 14.25
CA ALA A 233 1.68 7.35 14.04
C ALA A 233 1.79 8.10 15.36
N ARG A 234 2.22 9.37 15.33
CA ARG A 234 2.10 10.22 16.52
C ARG A 234 0.65 10.56 16.80
N ASP A 235 -0.10 10.96 15.78
CA ASP A 235 -1.45 11.45 15.97
C ASP A 235 -2.42 10.31 15.64
N TRP A 236 -2.77 10.00 14.39
CA TRP A 236 -3.95 9.14 14.12
C TRP A 236 -3.63 7.85 13.37
N GLY A 237 -4.30 6.74 13.70
CA GLY A 237 -4.31 5.55 12.84
C GLY A 237 -2.93 4.89 12.71
N GLY A 238 -2.49 4.15 13.72
CA GLY A 238 -1.13 3.59 13.73
C GLY A 238 -0.86 2.66 12.55
N GLY A 239 -1.82 1.80 12.21
CA GLY A 239 -1.76 0.96 11.02
C GLY A 239 -2.34 1.67 9.81
N LEU A 240 -3.65 1.91 9.85
CA LEU A 240 -4.44 2.48 8.75
C LEU A 240 -5.26 3.68 9.24
N LEU A 241 -5.16 4.79 8.52
CA LEU A 241 -6.13 5.87 8.54
C LEU A 241 -6.96 5.82 7.24
N ALA A 242 -8.27 5.64 7.35
CA ALA A 242 -9.22 5.58 6.24
C ALA A 242 -10.19 6.77 6.31
N GLY A 243 -10.15 7.69 5.34
CA GLY A 243 -10.94 8.93 5.37
C GLY A 243 -11.75 9.20 4.10
N ALA A 244 -13.06 9.42 4.22
CA ALA A 244 -13.97 9.70 3.10
C ALA A 244 -13.90 8.68 1.93
N LEU A 245 -13.67 7.40 2.23
CA LEU A 245 -13.49 6.36 1.22
C LEU A 245 -14.53 5.22 1.26
N THR A 246 -14.60 4.45 0.19
CA THR A 246 -15.12 3.07 0.24
C THR A 246 -13.95 2.10 0.08
N GLY A 247 -13.74 1.23 1.07
CA GLY A 247 -12.58 0.36 1.14
C GLY A 247 -12.89 -1.03 1.67
N THR A 248 -12.08 -2.01 1.25
CA THR A 248 -12.19 -3.40 1.67
C THR A 248 -10.83 -3.93 2.13
N ILE A 249 -10.82 -4.60 3.28
CA ILE A 249 -9.68 -5.32 3.83
C ILE A 249 -10.10 -6.78 3.98
N THR A 250 -9.38 -7.68 3.31
CA THR A 250 -9.75 -9.10 3.26
C THR A 250 -8.55 -9.98 3.55
N ASP A 251 -8.73 -11.05 4.34
CA ASP A 251 -7.69 -12.04 4.63
C ASP A 251 -6.38 -11.42 5.14
N THR A 252 -6.48 -10.36 5.94
CA THR A 252 -5.33 -9.50 6.29
C THR A 252 -5.07 -9.49 7.80
N LEU A 253 -3.80 -9.36 8.18
CA LEU A 253 -3.39 -9.15 9.57
C LEU A 253 -3.03 -7.68 9.82
N VAL A 254 -3.69 -7.06 10.79
CA VAL A 254 -3.37 -5.73 11.33
C VAL A 254 -2.85 -5.90 12.75
N ARG A 255 -1.52 -5.81 12.95
CA ARG A 255 -0.90 -6.16 14.24
C ARG A 255 0.18 -5.21 14.71
N GLY A 256 0.20 -4.93 16.02
CA GLY A 256 1.35 -4.26 16.64
C GLY A 256 1.48 -2.79 16.25
N ASN A 257 0.46 -2.23 15.60
CA ASN A 257 0.50 -0.84 15.19
C ASN A 257 0.17 0.06 16.38
N THR A 258 0.78 1.26 16.40
CA THR A 258 0.71 2.18 17.55
C THR A 258 0.30 3.58 17.10
N ALA A 259 -0.66 4.19 17.80
CA ALA A 259 -0.99 5.61 17.70
C ALA A 259 -0.78 6.29 19.07
N HIS A 260 -0.44 7.58 19.07
CA HIS A 260 -0.17 8.38 20.27
C HIS A 260 -1.00 9.69 20.28
N ALA A 261 -2.24 9.66 19.81
CA ALA A 261 -3.07 10.83 19.60
C ALA A 261 -3.39 11.53 20.92
N ASN A 262 -2.66 12.58 21.28
CA ASN A 262 -2.81 13.34 22.54
C ASN A 262 -4.28 13.72 22.88
N GLY A 263 -5.06 12.82 23.47
CA GLY A 263 -6.49 12.95 23.79
C GLY A 263 -7.50 12.71 22.65
N ALA A 264 -7.10 12.45 21.40
CA ALA A 264 -8.02 12.19 20.28
C ALA A 264 -8.22 10.68 20.06
N PRO A 265 -9.29 10.20 19.41
CA PRO A 265 -9.44 8.79 19.06
C PRO A 265 -8.20 8.26 18.32
N ASP A 266 -7.57 7.24 18.91
CA ASP A 266 -6.26 6.77 18.50
C ASP A 266 -6.35 5.91 17.24
N GLY A 267 -7.22 4.89 17.29
CA GLY A 267 -7.29 3.87 16.24
C GLY A 267 -5.93 3.21 16.04
N GLY A 268 -5.32 2.69 17.11
CA GLY A 268 -3.94 2.18 17.09
C GLY A 268 -3.68 1.22 15.94
N GLY A 269 -4.64 0.33 15.65
CA GLY A 269 -4.66 -0.48 14.44
C GLY A 269 -5.26 0.27 13.25
N ILE A 270 -6.54 0.60 13.35
CA ILE A 270 -7.33 1.22 12.26
C ILE A 270 -8.12 2.39 12.81
N ARG A 271 -8.14 3.51 12.08
CA ARG A 271 -9.10 4.60 12.28
C ARG A 271 -9.88 4.87 11.01
N ALA A 272 -11.21 4.84 11.09
CA ALA A 272 -12.12 5.21 10.01
C ALA A 272 -12.75 6.57 10.34
N VAL A 273 -12.62 7.55 9.43
CA VAL A 273 -13.06 8.94 9.61
C VAL A 273 -13.87 9.47 8.44
N GLY A 274 -14.66 10.51 8.68
CA GLY A 274 -15.50 11.14 7.65
C GLY A 274 -16.54 10.18 7.08
N ALA A 275 -17.00 10.43 5.85
CA ALA A 275 -17.98 9.59 5.15
C ALA A 275 -17.36 8.27 4.62
N THR A 276 -16.60 7.56 5.47
CA THR A 276 -15.94 6.30 5.13
C THR A 276 -16.91 5.12 5.26
N THR A 277 -16.88 4.20 4.30
CA THR A 277 -17.40 2.84 4.45
C THR A 277 -16.25 1.86 4.34
N LEU A 278 -15.89 1.20 5.44
CA LEU A 278 -14.80 0.24 5.50
C LEU A 278 -15.33 -1.16 5.84
N THR A 279 -15.06 -2.13 4.95
CA THR A 279 -15.39 -3.53 5.19
C THR A 279 -14.14 -4.33 5.53
N LEU A 280 -14.17 -5.04 6.66
CA LEU A 280 -13.18 -6.03 7.07
C LEU A 280 -13.80 -7.42 6.95
N GLU A 281 -13.16 -8.28 6.17
CA GLU A 281 -13.57 -9.67 6.00
C GLU A 281 -12.41 -10.61 6.27
N ARG A 282 -12.61 -11.65 7.11
CA ARG A 282 -11.53 -12.59 7.48
C ARG A 282 -10.25 -11.88 7.93
N THR A 283 -10.40 -10.75 8.63
CA THR A 283 -9.29 -9.87 9.02
C THR A 283 -9.06 -9.99 10.52
N THR A 284 -7.79 -10.01 10.92
CA THR A 284 -7.40 -10.07 12.34
C THR A 284 -6.78 -8.74 12.75
N VAL A 285 -7.41 -8.05 13.71
CA VAL A 285 -6.91 -6.83 14.33
C VAL A 285 -6.43 -7.17 15.74
N PHE A 286 -5.12 -7.28 15.91
CA PHE A 286 -4.53 -7.90 17.10
C PHE A 286 -3.35 -7.09 17.67
N ALA A 287 -3.28 -6.96 18.99
CA ALA A 287 -2.12 -6.35 19.66
C ALA A 287 -1.75 -4.93 19.17
N ASN A 288 -2.73 -4.15 18.74
CA ASN A 288 -2.54 -2.74 18.40
C ASN A 288 -2.72 -1.86 19.64
N ARG A 289 -2.10 -0.68 19.63
CA ARG A 289 -1.98 0.20 20.80
C ARG A 289 -2.39 1.63 20.49
N GLY A 290 -3.36 2.15 21.23
CA GLY A 290 -3.60 3.59 21.38
C GLY A 290 -2.94 4.08 22.67
N LEU A 291 -2.07 5.06 22.59
CA LEU A 291 -1.32 5.60 23.73
C LEU A 291 -1.67 7.05 24.02
N GLY A 292 -2.58 7.62 23.23
CA GLY A 292 -3.03 8.99 23.30
C GLY A 292 -4.23 9.21 24.22
N GLY A 293 -4.96 8.15 24.54
CA GLY A 293 -6.02 8.15 25.55
C GLY A 293 -7.39 8.57 25.02
N GLY A 294 -7.60 8.52 23.71
CA GLY A 294 -8.92 8.71 23.09
C GLY A 294 -9.70 7.43 22.86
N GLY A 295 -9.13 6.25 23.14
CA GLY A 295 -9.78 4.96 22.93
C GLY A 295 -9.70 4.44 21.50
N GLY A 296 -10.07 3.17 21.34
CA GLY A 296 -10.08 2.45 20.06
C GLY A 296 -8.71 1.88 19.67
N GLY A 297 -7.92 1.44 20.64
CA GLY A 297 -6.56 0.89 20.43
C GLY A 297 -6.47 -0.14 19.28
N GLY A 298 -7.50 -0.96 19.10
CA GLY A 298 -7.69 -1.80 17.92
C GLY A 298 -8.25 -1.00 16.75
N ILE A 299 -9.50 -0.56 16.89
CA ILE A 299 -10.23 0.17 15.87
C ILE A 299 -10.96 1.37 16.48
N ALA A 300 -10.84 2.53 15.84
CA ALA A 300 -11.71 3.68 16.06
C ALA A 300 -12.56 3.95 14.82
N ASN A 301 -13.89 3.94 14.98
CA ASN A 301 -14.87 4.29 13.95
C ASN A 301 -15.54 5.60 14.32
N ASP A 302 -15.11 6.70 13.70
CA ASP A 302 -15.58 8.04 14.03
C ASP A 302 -17.02 8.30 13.57
N ALA A 303 -17.58 9.44 14.00
CA ALA A 303 -18.87 9.91 13.54
C ALA A 303 -18.92 10.01 12.00
N ASN A 304 -20.03 9.54 11.43
CA ASN A 304 -20.31 9.43 9.98
C ASN A 304 -19.56 8.31 9.24
N ALA A 305 -18.68 7.56 9.90
CA ALA A 305 -18.07 6.38 9.31
C ALA A 305 -18.95 5.13 9.52
N THR A 306 -18.92 4.23 8.54
CA THR A 306 -19.57 2.93 8.57
C THR A 306 -18.50 1.84 8.53
N LEU A 307 -18.52 0.98 9.53
CA LEU A 307 -17.58 -0.13 9.67
C LEU A 307 -18.35 -1.46 9.65
N ILE A 308 -17.94 -2.35 8.77
CA ILE A 308 -18.56 -3.67 8.59
C ILE A 308 -17.50 -4.73 8.85
N LEU A 309 -17.68 -5.58 9.86
CA LEU A 309 -16.77 -6.68 10.17
C LEU A 309 -17.46 -8.03 10.00
N ARG A 310 -16.94 -8.85 9.08
CA ARG A 310 -17.43 -10.20 8.80
C ARG A 310 -16.34 -11.23 9.02
N ASN A 311 -16.63 -12.28 9.79
CA ASN A 311 -15.70 -13.38 10.05
C ASN A 311 -14.31 -12.90 10.48
N SER A 312 -14.26 -11.78 11.22
CA SER A 312 -13.02 -11.07 11.57
C SER A 312 -12.78 -11.15 13.08
N SER A 313 -11.66 -10.66 13.59
CA SER A 313 -11.45 -10.61 15.04
C SER A 313 -10.76 -9.33 15.46
N VAL A 314 -11.13 -8.80 16.63
CA VAL A 314 -10.49 -7.64 17.27
C VAL A 314 -10.11 -8.04 18.69
N THR A 315 -8.85 -8.43 18.88
CA THR A 315 -8.42 -9.05 20.15
C THR A 315 -7.10 -8.52 20.68
N ASN A 316 -6.92 -8.54 21.99
CA ASN A 316 -5.67 -8.14 22.66
C ASN A 316 -5.17 -6.75 22.26
N ASN A 317 -6.07 -5.85 21.87
CA ASN A 317 -5.72 -4.47 21.61
C ASN A 317 -5.77 -3.68 22.91
N TYR A 318 -4.91 -2.67 22.99
CA TYR A 318 -4.71 -1.89 24.19
C TYR A 318 -4.91 -0.41 23.89
N ASP A 319 -5.57 0.29 24.80
CA ASP A 319 -5.57 1.75 24.82
C ASP A 319 -5.31 2.24 26.25
N THR A 320 -4.76 3.45 26.41
CA THR A 320 -4.62 4.06 27.74
C THR A 320 -5.96 4.49 28.32
N SER A 321 -6.99 4.69 27.48
CA SER A 321 -8.37 4.97 27.86
C SER A 321 -9.35 3.98 27.23
N ALA A 322 -10.48 3.71 27.88
CA ALA A 322 -11.49 2.81 27.32
C ALA A 322 -12.08 3.36 26.00
N PRO A 323 -12.32 2.50 24.99
CA PRO A 323 -12.06 1.06 24.94
C PRO A 323 -10.70 0.72 24.33
N GLY A 324 -10.15 -0.44 24.67
CA GLY A 324 -8.96 -0.98 23.99
C GLY A 324 -9.27 -1.57 22.63
N GLY A 325 -10.45 -2.16 22.46
CA GLY A 325 -10.85 -2.86 21.25
C GLY A 325 -11.40 -1.92 20.19
N LEU A 326 -12.73 -1.75 20.17
CA LEU A 326 -13.49 -0.96 19.20
C LEU A 326 -14.16 0.25 19.86
N LEU A 327 -13.69 1.45 19.51
CA LEU A 327 -14.43 2.68 19.76
C LEU A 327 -15.36 2.95 18.57
N ASN A 328 -16.65 3.10 18.81
CA ASN A 328 -17.64 3.38 17.77
C ASN A 328 -18.46 4.65 18.07
N ALA A 329 -18.26 5.68 17.27
CA ALA A 329 -19.10 6.87 17.19
C ALA A 329 -19.94 6.93 15.90
N GLY A 330 -19.72 5.99 14.97
CA GLY A 330 -20.45 5.85 13.71
C GLY A 330 -21.39 4.64 13.67
N THR A 331 -21.55 4.07 12.47
CA THR A 331 -22.34 2.84 12.25
C THR A 331 -21.42 1.62 12.25
N VAL A 332 -21.79 0.58 12.99
CA VAL A 332 -21.07 -0.70 13.01
C VAL A 332 -22.01 -1.86 12.71
N SER A 333 -21.56 -2.80 11.88
CA SER A 333 -22.21 -4.09 11.66
C SER A 333 -21.22 -5.22 11.92
N LEU A 334 -21.55 -6.12 12.85
CA LEU A 334 -20.74 -7.28 13.21
C LEU A 334 -21.42 -8.56 12.76
N THR A 335 -20.69 -9.45 12.11
CA THR A 335 -21.14 -10.80 11.76
C THR A 335 -20.03 -11.80 12.02
N ALA A 336 -20.23 -12.72 12.96
CA ALA A 336 -19.22 -13.71 13.36
C ALA A 336 -17.85 -13.06 13.66
N THR A 337 -17.87 -11.94 14.38
CA THR A 337 -16.67 -11.15 14.68
C THR A 337 -16.49 -11.00 16.20
N PRO A 338 -15.69 -11.85 16.87
CA PRO A 338 -15.38 -11.66 18.28
C PRO A 338 -14.54 -10.40 18.50
N ILE A 339 -14.95 -9.60 19.49
CA ILE A 339 -14.20 -8.46 20.03
C ILE A 339 -13.99 -8.75 21.51
N VAL A 340 -12.84 -9.34 21.85
CA VAL A 340 -12.55 -9.89 23.19
C VAL A 340 -11.11 -9.66 23.60
N ASP A 341 -10.82 -9.79 24.90
CA ASP A 341 -9.48 -9.65 25.48
C ASP A 341 -8.81 -8.31 25.20
N ASN A 342 -9.58 -7.24 24.95
CA ASN A 342 -9.01 -5.91 24.78
C ASN A 342 -9.02 -5.14 26.10
N VAL A 343 -8.04 -4.25 26.27
CA VAL A 343 -7.80 -3.52 27.52
C VAL A 343 -7.82 -2.01 27.24
N PRO A 344 -8.61 -1.20 27.95
CA PRO A 344 -9.33 -1.53 29.19
C PRO A 344 -10.64 -2.31 28.99
N THR A 345 -11.33 -2.08 27.87
CA THR A 345 -12.59 -2.77 27.54
C THR A 345 -12.66 -3.11 26.04
N ASN A 346 -13.60 -3.99 25.67
CA ASN A 346 -13.77 -4.44 24.30
C ASN A 346 -14.40 -3.39 23.39
N CYS A 347 -15.50 -2.76 23.80
CA CYS A 347 -16.19 -1.76 23.01
C CYS A 347 -16.67 -0.57 23.81
N SER A 348 -16.78 0.57 23.12
CA SER A 348 -17.47 1.76 23.62
C SER A 348 -18.21 2.46 22.47
N PRO A 349 -19.44 2.95 22.68
CA PRO A 349 -20.25 2.76 23.89
C PRO A 349 -20.63 1.28 24.09
N SER A 350 -20.99 0.88 25.31
CA SER A 350 -21.27 -0.53 25.69
C SER A 350 -22.42 -1.20 24.93
N VAL A 351 -23.13 -0.47 24.06
CA VAL A 351 -24.30 -0.93 23.28
C VAL A 351 -23.97 -1.39 21.85
N VAL A 352 -22.69 -1.57 21.50
CA VAL A 352 -22.33 -2.15 20.19
C VAL A 352 -22.85 -3.58 20.12
N ALA A 353 -23.91 -3.80 19.35
CA ALA A 353 -24.57 -5.11 19.22
C ALA A 353 -23.56 -6.18 18.76
N GLY A 354 -23.47 -7.27 19.52
CA GLY A 354 -22.49 -8.34 19.27
C GLY A 354 -21.12 -8.13 19.92
N CYS A 355 -20.95 -7.08 20.72
CA CYS A 355 -19.76 -6.85 21.55
C CYS A 355 -20.13 -6.81 23.03
N THR A 356 -19.33 -7.47 23.87
CA THR A 356 -19.51 -7.52 25.33
C THR A 356 -18.23 -7.05 26.02
N ASN A 357 -18.36 -6.15 27.00
CA ASN A 357 -17.24 -5.65 27.81
C ASN A 357 -16.90 -6.58 28.97
#